data_AF-A0A7W5AH75-F1
#
_entry.id   AF-A0A7W5AH75-F1
#
_cell.length_a   1.000
_cell.length_b   1.000
_cell.length_c   1.000
_cell.angle_alpha   90.00
_cell.angle_beta   90.00
_cell.angle_gamma   90.00
#
_symmetry.space_group_name_H-M   'P 1'
#
loop_
_entity.id
_entity.type
_entity.pdbx_description
1 polymer ?
#
loop_
_entity_poly.entity_id
_entity_poly.type
_entity_poly.pdbx_seq_one_letter_code
_entity_poly.pdbx_strand_id
1 'polypeptide(L)'
;MDVRHPTWTHGLLVRRVLSGISRAELVRHGYAVAGRPPREVFPPMSGDAVRDAARAELTGYWAWAARRPWIWRDPVIADLGLTSMARGRHALRTGELLTKSAAIEQAVAPPWLIAQLRARRRGSPVVSPRWRTALIAWRDARRTVRKAQPSVAGFGDQG
;
A
#
# COMPACT_ATOMS: atom_id res chain seq x y z
N MET A 1 -22.27 -4.31 0.73
CA MET A 1 -22.08 -5.75 1.04
C MET A 1 -20.66 -6.15 0.68
N ASP A 2 -19.93 -6.72 1.63
CA ASP A 2 -18.52 -7.07 1.50
C ASP A 2 -18.37 -8.45 0.83
N VAL A 3 -18.46 -8.48 -0.51
CA VAL A 3 -18.41 -9.73 -1.29
C VAL A 3 -16.98 -10.25 -1.31
N ARG A 4 -16.79 -11.53 -0.97
CA ARG A 4 -15.48 -12.18 -1.03
C ARG A 4 -15.20 -12.64 -2.46
N HIS A 5 -14.04 -12.24 -2.98
CA HIS A 5 -13.60 -12.60 -4.32
C HIS A 5 -12.45 -13.62 -4.25
N PRO A 6 -12.44 -14.65 -5.13
CA PRO A 6 -11.27 -15.49 -5.31
C PRO A 6 -10.11 -14.64 -5.82
N THR A 7 -8.97 -14.72 -5.15
CA THR A 7 -7.76 -13.98 -5.47
C THR A 7 -6.58 -14.93 -5.44
N TRP A 8 -5.84 -15.02 -6.54
CA TRP A 8 -4.54 -15.69 -6.54
C TRP A 8 -3.47 -14.72 -6.03
N THR A 9 -2.85 -15.02 -4.90
CA THR A 9 -1.84 -14.16 -4.29
C THR A 9 -0.85 -15.00 -3.49
N HIS A 10 0.44 -14.64 -3.53
CA HIS A 10 1.50 -15.39 -2.83
C HIS A 10 1.51 -16.89 -3.15
N GLY A 11 1.18 -17.27 -4.39
CA GLY A 11 1.14 -18.66 -4.84
C GLY A 11 -0.07 -19.47 -4.35
N LEU A 12 -1.05 -18.82 -3.72
CA LEU A 12 -2.24 -19.48 -3.16
C LEU A 12 -3.52 -18.83 -3.69
N LEU A 13 -4.56 -19.64 -3.85
CA LEU A 13 -5.91 -19.15 -4.10
C LEU A 13 -6.61 -18.87 -2.75
N VAL A 14 -6.96 -17.62 -2.50
CA VAL A 14 -7.67 -17.20 -1.29
C VAL A 14 -9.00 -16.53 -1.63
N ARG A 15 -9.99 -16.60 -0.73
CA ARG A 15 -11.24 -15.82 -0.86
C ARG A 15 -11.22 -14.66 0.13
N ARG A 16 -11.09 -13.44 -0.39
CA ARG A 16 -10.99 -12.22 0.45
C ARG A 16 -11.84 -11.09 -0.11
N VAL A 17 -12.22 -10.18 0.76
CA VAL A 17 -12.76 -8.88 0.34
C VAL A 17 -11.66 -8.16 -0.45
N LEU A 18 -12.05 -7.64 -1.62
CA LEU A 18 -11.13 -6.87 -2.45
C LEU A 18 -10.87 -5.52 -1.78
N SER A 19 -9.61 -5.18 -1.50
CA SER A 19 -9.31 -3.86 -0.93
C SER A 19 -9.69 -2.75 -1.92
N GLY A 20 -9.97 -1.55 -1.41
CA GLY A 20 -10.26 -0.39 -2.25
C GLY A 20 -9.14 -0.09 -3.25
N ILE A 21 -7.87 -0.29 -2.86
CA ILE A 21 -6.71 -0.14 -3.75
C ILE A 21 -6.70 -1.21 -4.84
N SER A 22 -6.94 -2.48 -4.51
CA SER A 22 -7.02 -3.53 -5.54
C SER A 22 -8.19 -3.33 -6.50
N ARG A 23 -9.31 -2.79 -6.02
CA ARG A 23 -10.41 -2.37 -6.90
C ARG A 23 -10.00 -1.25 -7.85
N ALA A 24 -9.30 -0.23 -7.34
CA ALA A 24 -8.81 0.87 -8.16
C ALA A 24 -7.84 0.37 -9.24
N GLU A 25 -6.93 -0.54 -8.89
CA GLU A 25 -6.00 -1.17 -9.83
C GLU A 25 -6.76 -1.90 -10.95
N LEU A 26 -7.76 -2.70 -10.59
CA LEU A 26 -8.57 -3.44 -11.56
C LEU A 26 -9.38 -2.51 -12.47
N VAL A 27 -10.06 -1.51 -11.92
CA VAL A 27 -10.90 -0.59 -12.72
C VAL A 27 -10.06 0.23 -13.70
N ARG A 28 -8.88 0.69 -13.29
CA ARG A 28 -8.04 1.58 -14.11
C ARG A 28 -7.11 0.86 -15.07
N HIS A 29 -6.62 -0.32 -14.68
CA HIS A 29 -5.53 -1.00 -15.39
C HIS A 29 -5.76 -2.51 -15.55
N GLY A 30 -6.84 -3.05 -15.00
CA GLY A 30 -7.13 -4.48 -15.08
C GLY A 30 -7.55 -4.90 -16.48
N TYR A 31 -7.19 -6.13 -16.83
CA TYR A 31 -7.54 -6.77 -18.08
C TYR A 31 -8.26 -8.10 -17.80
N ALA A 32 -9.30 -8.40 -18.58
CA ALA A 32 -9.99 -9.68 -18.49
C ALA A 32 -9.31 -10.70 -19.39
N VAL A 33 -8.78 -11.76 -18.78
CA VAL A 33 -8.34 -12.96 -19.51
C VAL A 33 -9.55 -13.73 -20.06
N ALA A 34 -10.66 -13.72 -19.32
CA ALA A 34 -11.94 -14.29 -19.74
C ALA A 34 -13.11 -13.51 -19.13
N GLY A 35 -14.23 -13.45 -19.85
CA GLY A 35 -15.46 -12.76 -19.41
C GLY A 35 -15.41 -11.23 -19.55
N ARG A 36 -16.30 -10.55 -18.81
CA ARG A 36 -16.42 -9.08 -18.87
C ARG A 36 -15.19 -8.38 -18.28
N PRO A 37 -14.71 -7.29 -18.89
CA PRO A 37 -13.60 -6.51 -18.36
C PRO A 37 -13.95 -5.87 -17.02
N PRO A 38 -12.96 -5.59 -16.14
CA PRO A 38 -13.22 -5.03 -14.82
C PRO A 38 -14.06 -3.75 -14.80
N ARG A 39 -13.92 -2.89 -15.80
CA ARG A 39 -14.69 -1.64 -15.95
C ARG A 39 -16.20 -1.84 -16.16
N GLU A 40 -16.63 -3.02 -16.58
CA GLU A 40 -18.05 -3.37 -16.76
C GLU A 40 -18.63 -4.07 -15.53
N VAL A 41 -17.76 -4.52 -14.61
CA VAL A 41 -18.16 -5.28 -13.41
C VAL A 41 -18.10 -4.41 -12.16
N PHE A 42 -17.14 -3.48 -12.09
CA PHE A 42 -16.96 -2.58 -10.97
C PHE A 42 -17.38 -1.15 -11.34
N PRO A 43 -17.98 -0.42 -10.39
CA PRO A 43 -18.21 1.01 -10.56
C PRO A 43 -16.89 1.76 -10.85
N PRO A 44 -16.95 2.84 -11.66
CA PRO A 44 -15.80 3.73 -11.85
C PRO A 44 -15.24 4.24 -10.51
N MET A 45 -13.91 4.45 -10.45
CA MET A 45 -13.24 4.99 -9.26
C MET A 45 -12.57 6.34 -9.55
N SER A 46 -13.17 7.40 -9.02
CA SER A 46 -12.62 8.76 -9.07
C SER A 46 -11.30 8.88 -8.29
N GLY A 47 -10.60 9.99 -8.49
CA GLY A 47 -9.41 10.32 -7.69
C GLY A 47 -9.70 10.39 -6.19
N ASP A 48 -10.87 10.91 -5.79
CA ASP A 48 -11.30 10.92 -4.38
C ASP A 48 -11.51 9.52 -3.83
N ALA A 49 -12.16 8.63 -4.59
CA ALA A 49 -12.32 7.24 -4.18
C ALA A 49 -10.97 6.52 -3.99
N VAL A 50 -9.94 6.89 -4.78
CA VAL A 50 -8.58 6.39 -4.61
C VAL A 50 -7.92 6.98 -3.35
N ARG A 51 -8.11 8.28 -3.08
CA ARG A 51 -7.64 8.91 -1.83
C ARG A 51 -8.25 8.24 -0.60
N ASP A 52 -9.55 7.96 -0.61
CA ASP A 52 -10.25 7.31 0.49
C ASP A 52 -9.77 5.86 0.69
N ALA A 53 -9.61 5.12 -0.41
CA ALA A 53 -9.05 3.77 -0.35
C ALA A 53 -7.63 3.74 0.21
N ALA A 54 -6.77 4.68 -0.21
CA ALA A 54 -5.41 4.81 0.30
C ALA A 54 -5.41 5.19 1.79
N ARG A 55 -6.30 6.10 2.19
CA ARG A 55 -6.46 6.47 3.60
C ARG A 55 -6.87 5.27 4.43
N ALA A 56 -7.90 4.52 4.03
CA ALA A 56 -8.37 3.34 4.73
C ALA A 56 -7.29 2.25 4.86
N GLU A 57 -6.46 2.05 3.84
CA GLU A 57 -5.33 1.11 3.91
C GLU A 57 -4.29 1.59 4.95
N LEU A 58 -3.93 2.88 4.90
CA LEU A 58 -2.94 3.49 5.80
C LEU A 58 -3.42 3.52 7.25
N THR A 59 -4.67 3.89 7.50
CA THR A 59 -5.24 4.03 8.85
C THR A 59 -5.78 2.70 9.40
N GLY A 60 -5.94 1.67 8.55
CA GLY A 60 -6.33 0.32 8.93
C GLY A 60 -5.12 -0.60 9.12
N TYR A 61 -4.84 -1.42 8.11
CA TYR A 61 -3.79 -2.44 8.17
C TYR A 61 -2.41 -1.85 8.52
N TRP A 62 -2.02 -0.74 7.88
CA TRP A 62 -0.71 -0.17 8.13
C TRP A 62 -0.61 0.51 9.49
N ALA A 63 -1.70 1.05 10.02
CA ALA A 63 -1.71 1.54 11.40
C ALA A 63 -1.54 0.39 12.41
N TRP A 64 -2.22 -0.74 12.17
CA TRP A 64 -2.01 -1.96 12.94
C TRP A 64 -0.55 -2.45 12.86
N ALA A 65 0.04 -2.43 11.67
CA ALA A 65 1.42 -2.87 11.44
C ALA A 65 2.46 -1.93 12.09
N ALA A 66 2.25 -0.61 12.00
CA ALA A 66 3.14 0.41 12.54
C ALA A 66 3.19 0.43 14.09
N ARG A 67 2.19 -0.15 14.75
CA ARG A 67 2.14 -0.35 16.21
C ARG A 67 2.94 -1.56 16.70
N ARG A 68 3.45 -2.40 15.79
CA ARG A 68 4.17 -3.66 16.12
C ARG A 68 5.58 -3.63 15.54
N PRO A 69 6.57 -3.02 16.21
CA PRO A 69 7.92 -2.87 15.65
C PRO A 69 8.59 -4.21 15.29
N TRP A 70 8.25 -5.31 15.96
CA TRP A 70 8.88 -6.61 15.72
C TRP A 70 8.59 -7.22 14.34
N ILE A 71 7.42 -6.96 13.72
CA ILE A 71 7.09 -7.51 12.40
C ILE A 71 8.00 -6.95 11.30
N TRP A 72 8.58 -5.78 11.52
CA TRP A 72 9.45 -5.09 10.56
C TRP A 72 10.84 -5.74 10.46
N ARG A 73 11.16 -6.70 11.34
CA ARG A 73 12.36 -7.55 11.21
C ARG A 73 12.25 -8.52 10.05
N ASP A 74 11.04 -8.82 9.59
CA ASP A 74 10.83 -9.55 8.34
C ASP A 74 11.19 -8.63 7.16
N PRO A 75 12.20 -8.99 6.34
CA PRO A 75 12.61 -8.19 5.20
C PRO A 75 11.49 -8.01 4.15
N VAL A 76 10.57 -8.97 4.04
CA VAL A 76 9.42 -8.86 3.13
C VAL A 76 8.47 -7.77 3.60
N ILE A 77 8.19 -7.71 4.91
CA ILE A 77 7.34 -6.66 5.49
C ILE A 77 8.02 -5.29 5.40
N ALA A 78 9.34 -5.22 5.61
CA ALA A 78 10.07 -3.95 5.51
C ALA A 78 10.04 -3.38 4.09
N ASP A 79 10.29 -4.21 3.07
CA ASP A 79 10.22 -3.81 1.67
C ASP A 79 8.80 -3.45 1.22
N LEU A 80 7.82 -4.28 1.61
CA LEU A 80 6.40 -4.01 1.36
C LEU A 80 5.99 -2.68 2.01
N GLY A 81 6.38 -2.45 3.25
CA GLY A 81 6.07 -1.21 3.95
C GLY A 81 6.64 0.02 3.27
N LEU A 82 7.92 0.00 2.86
CA LEU A 82 8.53 1.14 2.16
C LEU A 82 7.80 1.49 0.86
N THR A 83 7.48 0.47 0.06
CA THR A 83 6.77 0.67 -1.21
C THR A 83 5.30 1.05 -1.01
N SER A 84 4.60 0.44 -0.05
CA SER A 84 3.23 0.79 0.30
C SER A 84 3.10 2.21 0.86
N MET A 85 4.05 2.67 1.69
CA MET A 85 4.05 4.05 2.17
C MET A 85 4.26 5.05 1.03
N ALA A 86 5.19 4.78 0.11
CA ALA A 86 5.39 5.62 -1.08
C ALA A 86 4.13 5.70 -1.93
N ARG A 87 3.49 4.55 -2.20
CA ARG A 87 2.23 4.47 -2.94
C ARG A 87 1.08 5.18 -2.23
N GLY A 88 0.93 4.97 -0.93
CA GLY A 88 -0.11 5.60 -0.12
C GLY A 88 0.03 7.12 -0.09
N ARG A 89 1.25 7.65 0.11
CA ARG A 89 1.51 9.10 0.03
C ARG A 89 1.19 9.66 -1.35
N HIS A 90 1.57 8.95 -2.41
CA HIS A 90 1.28 9.37 -3.78
C HIS A 90 -0.24 9.43 -4.01
N ALA A 91 -0.96 8.35 -3.71
CA ALA A 91 -2.39 8.25 -3.89
C ALA A 91 -3.17 9.31 -3.08
N LEU A 92 -2.77 9.57 -1.83
CA LEU A 92 -3.37 10.64 -1.03
C LEU A 92 -3.19 12.03 -1.66
N ARG A 93 -2.02 12.29 -2.28
CA ARG A 93 -1.70 13.59 -2.89
C ARG A 93 -2.37 13.78 -4.25
N THR A 94 -2.43 12.74 -5.08
CA THR A 94 -2.84 12.87 -6.50
C THR A 94 -4.20 12.26 -6.79
N GLY A 95 -4.66 11.28 -6.01
CA GLY A 95 -5.77 10.41 -6.40
C GLY A 95 -5.40 9.40 -7.49
N GLU A 96 -4.10 9.21 -7.76
CA GLU A 96 -3.58 8.30 -8.78
C GLU A 96 -2.83 7.11 -8.16
N LEU A 97 -2.73 6.03 -8.92
CA LEU A 97 -1.99 4.83 -8.52
C LEU A 97 -0.52 4.94 -8.94
N LEU A 98 0.37 4.51 -8.05
CA LEU A 98 1.81 4.52 -8.31
C LEU A 98 2.31 3.09 -8.58
N THR A 99 3.01 2.89 -9.70
CA THR A 99 3.56 1.56 -10.05
C THR A 99 4.58 1.08 -9.01
N LYS A 100 4.83 -0.24 -8.94
CA LYS A 100 5.82 -0.81 -8.00
C LYS A 100 7.23 -0.24 -8.21
N SER A 101 7.65 -0.07 -9.47
CA SER A 101 8.98 0.48 -9.78
C SER A 101 9.07 1.95 -9.36
N ALA A 102 8.08 2.78 -9.70
CA ALA A 102 8.07 4.17 -9.27
C ALA A 102 7.94 4.33 -7.75
N ALA A 103 7.29 3.39 -7.06
CA ALA A 103 7.22 3.36 -5.60
C ALA A 103 8.57 3.10 -4.94
N ILE A 104 9.44 2.29 -5.56
CA ILE A 104 10.82 2.09 -5.10
C ILE A 104 11.60 3.41 -5.19
N GLU A 105 11.44 4.14 -6.29
CA GLU A 105 12.09 5.45 -6.49
C GLU A 105 11.61 6.50 -5.49
N GLN A 106 10.33 6.43 -5.10
CA GLN A 106 9.70 7.36 -4.15
C GLN A 106 9.74 6.87 -2.69
N ALA A 107 10.44 5.77 -2.41
CA ALA A 107 10.60 5.26 -1.06
C ALA A 107 11.43 6.24 -0.22
N VAL A 108 10.95 6.55 0.99
CA VAL A 108 11.71 7.38 1.94
C VAL A 108 12.74 6.50 2.62
N ALA A 109 13.86 6.31 1.95
CA ALA A 109 14.96 5.45 2.38
C ALA A 109 16.31 5.99 1.87
N PRO A 110 17.42 5.62 2.51
CA PRO A 110 18.74 5.95 2.00
C PRO A 110 18.99 5.36 0.60
N PRO A 111 19.85 5.99 -0.23
CA PRO A 111 20.13 5.52 -1.59
C PRO A 111 20.56 4.06 -1.70
N TRP A 112 21.35 3.56 -0.73
CA TRP A 112 21.77 2.16 -0.69
C TRP A 112 20.57 1.20 -0.58
N LEU A 113 19.55 1.54 0.20
CA LEU A 113 18.38 0.68 0.40
C LEU A 113 17.47 0.73 -0.82
N ILE A 114 17.33 1.90 -1.45
CA ILE A 114 16.63 2.04 -2.74
C ILE A 114 17.32 1.19 -3.82
N ALA A 115 18.66 1.24 -3.92
CA ALA A 115 19.41 0.41 -4.85
C ALA A 115 19.19 -1.09 -4.62
N GLN A 116 19.13 -1.52 -3.36
CA GLN A 116 18.84 -2.92 -3.00
C GLN A 116 17.39 -3.33 -3.34
N LEU A 117 16.41 -2.45 -3.10
CA LEU A 117 15.02 -2.66 -3.54
C LEU A 117 14.92 -2.81 -5.06
N ARG A 118 15.61 -1.94 -5.82
CA ARG A 118 15.68 -2.05 -7.30
C ARG A 118 16.31 -3.37 -7.73
N ALA A 119 17.38 -3.80 -7.08
CA ALA A 119 18.06 -5.07 -7.39
C ALA A 119 17.14 -6.27 -7.13
N ARG A 120 16.48 -6.32 -5.96
CA ARG A 120 15.49 -7.37 -5.66
C ARG A 120 14.32 -7.37 -6.62
N ARG A 121 13.85 -6.20 -7.05
CA ARG A 121 12.79 -6.08 -8.06
C ARG A 121 13.17 -6.70 -9.41
N ARG A 122 14.46 -6.71 -9.76
CA ARG A 122 15.01 -7.37 -10.95
C ARG A 122 15.34 -8.87 -10.74
N GLY A 123 15.00 -9.43 -9.58
CA GLY A 123 15.29 -10.82 -9.24
C GLY A 123 16.69 -11.06 -8.67
N SER A 124 17.50 -10.02 -8.44
CA SER A 124 18.81 -10.18 -7.82
C SER A 124 18.68 -10.45 -6.31
N PRO A 125 19.29 -11.51 -5.76
CA PRO A 125 19.19 -11.86 -4.35
C PRO A 125 20.11 -10.97 -3.49
N VAL A 126 19.73 -9.72 -3.28
CA VAL A 126 20.50 -8.76 -2.46
C VAL A 126 19.97 -8.71 -1.04
N VAL A 127 20.86 -8.96 -0.08
CA VAL A 127 20.56 -8.92 1.36
C VAL A 127 20.79 -7.52 1.91
N SER A 128 19.85 -7.04 2.72
CA SER A 128 19.96 -5.77 3.43
C SER A 128 20.33 -5.99 4.91
N PRO A 129 21.02 -5.04 5.57
CA PRO A 129 21.22 -5.09 7.02
C PRO A 129 19.87 -5.05 7.77
N ARG A 130 19.42 -6.22 8.26
CA ARG A 130 18.05 -6.46 8.76
C ARG A 130 17.55 -5.38 9.73
N TRP A 131 18.35 -5.06 10.75
CA TRP A 131 17.95 -4.10 11.79
C TRP A 131 17.86 -2.67 11.28
N ARG A 132 18.82 -2.24 10.44
CA ARG A 132 18.79 -0.88 9.87
C ARG A 132 17.60 -0.73 8.93
N THR A 133 17.35 -1.73 8.07
CA THR A 133 16.20 -1.75 7.17
C THR A 133 14.88 -1.76 7.93
N ALA A 134 14.75 -2.59 8.95
CA ALA A 134 13.57 -2.65 9.81
C ALA A 134 13.26 -1.29 10.45
N LEU A 135 14.26 -0.63 11.03
CA LEU A 135 14.11 0.66 11.68
C LEU A 135 13.68 1.75 10.69
N ILE A 136 14.30 1.80 9.50
CA ILE A 136 13.97 2.77 8.46
C ILE A 136 12.52 2.59 8.01
N ALA A 137 12.14 1.36 7.65
CA ALA A 137 10.81 1.04 7.14
C ALA A 137 9.72 1.30 8.20
N TRP A 138 9.96 0.88 9.45
CA TRP A 138 9.03 1.11 10.56
C TRP A 138 8.82 2.61 10.84
N ARG A 139 9.89 3.41 10.85
CA ARG A 139 9.80 4.86 11.07
C ARG A 139 9.04 5.56 9.94
N ASP A 140 9.30 5.17 8.69
CA ASP A 140 8.57 5.71 7.54
C ASP A 140 7.07 5.38 7.63
N ALA A 141 6.74 4.14 7.98
CA ALA A 141 5.37 3.70 8.16
C ALA A 141 4.65 4.46 9.26
N ARG A 142 5.25 4.57 10.45
CA ARG A 142 4.67 5.37 11.55
C ARG A 142 4.43 6.82 11.15
N ARG A 143 5.40 7.45 10.48
CA ARG A 143 5.27 8.84 10.05
C ARG A 143 4.13 9.00 9.04
N THR A 144 4.02 8.08 8.09
CA THR A 144 3.03 8.13 7.02
C THR A 144 1.63 7.88 7.54
N VAL A 145 1.45 6.83 8.33
CA VAL A 145 0.19 6.52 9.01
C VAL A 145 -0.27 7.72 9.84
N ARG A 146 0.61 8.30 10.66
CA ARG A 146 0.27 9.45 11.50
C ARG A 146 -0.21 10.66 10.68
N LYS A 147 0.39 10.91 9.52
CA LYS A 147 -0.03 11.98 8.59
C LYS A 147 -1.34 11.67 7.87
N ALA A 148 -1.69 10.39 7.72
CA ALA A 148 -2.91 9.94 7.04
C ALA A 148 -4.12 9.88 7.98
N GLN A 149 -3.92 9.89 9.29
CA GLN A 149 -5.02 10.01 10.25
C GLN A 149 -5.74 11.34 10.02
N PRO A 150 -7.08 11.35 9.94
CA PRO A 150 -7.82 12.60 9.92
C PRO A 150 -7.53 13.37 11.22
N SER A 151 -7.33 14.68 11.10
CA SER A 151 -7.28 15.55 12.27
C SER A 151 -8.59 15.38 13.02
N VAL A 152 -8.54 15.01 14.30
CA VAL A 152 -9.70 15.09 15.18
C VAL A 152 -9.94 16.58 15.42
N ALA A 153 -10.65 17.24 14.52
CA ALA A 153 -11.13 18.61 14.70
C ALA A 153 -12.60 18.52 15.13
N GLY A 154 -12.85 18.81 16.41
CA GLY A 154 -14.11 19.34 16.93
C GLY A 154 -15.37 18.48 16.77
N PHE A 155 -15.52 17.43 17.57
CA PHE A 155 -16.85 17.08 18.09
C PHE A 155 -17.04 17.88 19.39
N GLY A 156 -17.72 19.01 19.32
CA GLY A 156 -17.99 19.88 20.46
C GLY A 156 -18.78 21.12 20.03
N ASP A 157 -19.97 21.23 20.61
CA ASP A 157 -20.95 22.33 20.56
C ASP A 157 -21.75 22.53 19.28
N GLN A 158 -22.92 21.88 19.23
CA GLN A 158 -24.20 22.60 19.20
C GLN A 158 -25.21 21.83 20.07
N GLY A 159 -25.42 22.36 21.29
CA GLY A 159 -26.60 22.12 22.11
C GLY A 159 -27.54 23.32 22.04
#